data_AF-A0A0B8NE36-F1
#
_entry.id   AF-A0A0B8NE36-F1
#
_cell.length_a   1.000
_cell.length_b   1.000
_cell.length_c   1.000
_cell.angle_alpha   90.00
_cell.angle_beta   90.00
_cell.angle_gamma   90.00
#
_symmetry.space_group_name_H-M   'P 1'
#
loop_
_entity.id
_entity.type
_entity.pdbx_description
1 polymer ?
#
loop_
_entity_poly.entity_id
_entity_poly.type
_entity_poly.pdbx_seq_one_letter_code
_entity_poly.pdbx_strand_id
1 'polypeptide(L)'
;MAGAFLRFGYWPTPYLPVLDGVTVRRHPVEALVDVTDKDILIGWTADEATFGFAFHPMYAAITPEQARARFAETFGDRARDAYTAYANAHPVARPADLMIQLIGDDLFRVPAMNLVDARAARGRPVWAYQFDYRTPAHGGRLGATHCLDLPFTFDNPANWSNSPFVAGADFGDLADTMHSAWIDFIRTGNPQLSDWIPSTLPDRTIMRFDTKPTLSGDPIPFR
;
A
#
# COMPACT_ATOMS: atom_id res chain seq x y z
N MET A 1 -16.43 19.40 -19.47
CA MET A 1 -15.46 19.94 -18.49
C MET A 1 -14.86 18.85 -17.59
N ALA A 2 -14.53 17.66 -18.12
CA ALA A 2 -13.87 16.60 -17.33
C ALA A 2 -12.36 16.47 -17.60
N GLY A 3 -11.80 17.30 -18.50
CA GLY A 3 -10.46 17.06 -19.07
C GLY A 3 -9.29 17.82 -18.44
N ALA A 4 -9.51 18.80 -17.56
CA ALA A 4 -8.41 19.67 -17.08
C ALA A 4 -7.63 19.11 -15.88
N PHE A 5 -8.21 18.16 -15.13
CA PHE A 5 -7.60 17.59 -13.92
C PHE A 5 -7.15 16.13 -14.09
N LEU A 6 -7.50 15.50 -15.21
CA LEU A 6 -7.13 14.12 -15.49
C LEU A 6 -5.77 14.09 -16.18
N ARG A 7 -4.75 13.67 -15.44
CA ARG A 7 -3.42 13.43 -15.97
C ARG A 7 -3.16 11.94 -16.07
N PHE A 8 -2.68 11.49 -17.23
CA PHE A 8 -2.34 10.09 -17.45
C PHE A 8 -1.29 9.60 -16.45
N GLY A 9 -1.51 8.42 -15.85
CA GLY A 9 -0.59 7.85 -14.87
C GLY A 9 -0.64 8.51 -13.49
N TYR A 10 -1.66 9.34 -13.21
CA TYR A 10 -1.89 9.94 -11.90
C TYR A 10 -3.32 9.66 -11.44
N TRP A 11 -3.47 9.41 -10.14
CA TRP A 11 -4.77 9.32 -9.52
C TRP A 11 -5.28 10.72 -9.16
N PRO A 12 -6.44 11.16 -9.67
CA PRO A 12 -7.00 12.44 -9.29
C PRO A 12 -7.62 12.35 -7.88
N THR A 13 -7.20 13.22 -6.98
CA THR A 13 -7.82 13.43 -5.65
C THR A 13 -8.49 14.80 -5.62
N PRO A 14 -9.75 14.92 -6.09
CA PRO A 14 -10.40 16.22 -6.25
C PRO A 14 -10.69 16.94 -4.91
N TYR A 15 -10.67 16.19 -3.81
CA TYR A 15 -10.83 16.71 -2.46
C TYR A 15 -9.68 16.22 -1.58
N LEU A 16 -9.00 17.15 -0.93
CA LEU A 16 -7.88 16.89 -0.02
C LEU A 16 -7.98 17.83 1.19
N PRO A 17 -7.44 17.43 2.36
CA PRO A 17 -7.24 18.34 3.48
C PRO A 17 -6.41 19.56 3.06
N VAL A 18 -6.75 20.73 3.60
CA VAL A 18 -6.02 21.99 3.38
C VAL A 18 -5.33 22.40 4.66
N LEU A 19 -4.07 22.82 4.57
CA LEU A 19 -3.36 23.47 5.67
C LEU A 19 -3.95 24.88 5.87
N ASP A 20 -5.02 24.96 6.66
CA ASP A 20 -5.77 26.19 6.92
C ASP A 20 -5.21 27.01 8.09
N GLY A 21 -4.25 26.46 8.84
CA GLY A 21 -3.68 27.10 10.04
C GLY A 21 -4.61 27.12 11.25
N VAL A 22 -5.85 26.64 11.11
CA VAL A 22 -6.89 26.64 12.16
C VAL A 22 -7.19 25.21 12.60
N THR A 23 -7.68 24.39 11.68
CA THR A 23 -8.02 22.98 11.87
C THR A 23 -6.81 22.08 11.65
N VAL A 24 -6.06 22.33 10.57
CA VAL A 24 -4.84 21.60 10.21
C VAL A 24 -3.69 22.59 10.15
N ARG A 25 -2.87 22.60 11.20
CA ARG A 25 -1.80 23.59 11.40
C ARG A 25 -0.45 23.22 10.78
N ARG A 26 -0.22 21.93 10.54
CA ARG A 26 1.02 21.39 9.95
C ARG A 26 0.72 20.11 9.19
N HIS A 27 1.69 19.66 8.40
CA HIS A 27 1.55 18.45 7.62
C HIS A 27 1.29 17.23 8.54
N PRO A 28 0.27 16.39 8.29
CA PRO A 28 -0.08 15.28 9.18
C PRO A 28 1.07 14.31 9.46
N VAL A 29 1.91 14.02 8.46
CA VAL A 29 3.09 13.15 8.66
C VAL A 29 4.06 13.75 9.67
N GLU A 30 4.36 15.06 9.59
CA GLU A 30 5.20 15.73 10.58
C GLU A 30 4.60 15.64 11.98
N ALA A 31 3.27 15.78 12.08
CA ALA A 31 2.58 15.62 13.35
C ALA A 31 2.71 14.22 13.94
N LEU A 32 2.49 13.18 13.12
CA LEU A 32 2.57 11.78 13.54
C LEU A 32 3.99 11.33 13.88
N VAL A 33 5.00 11.95 13.29
CA VAL A 33 6.41 11.67 13.59
C VAL A 33 6.79 12.08 15.02
N ASP A 34 6.22 13.17 15.53
CA ASP A 34 6.56 13.73 16.85
C ASP A 34 5.71 13.15 18.00
N VAL A 35 4.60 12.45 17.71
CA VAL A 35 3.70 11.89 18.72
C VAL A 35 4.42 10.81 19.54
N THR A 36 4.41 10.98 20.88
CA THR A 36 5.15 10.10 21.80
C THR A 36 4.28 9.18 22.64
N ASP A 37 2.98 9.49 22.77
CA ASP A 37 2.00 8.75 23.56
C ASP A 37 1.15 7.80 22.70
N LYS A 38 1.45 7.69 21.40
CA LYS A 38 0.76 6.77 20.48
C LYS A 38 1.75 6.03 19.62
N ASP A 39 1.51 4.73 19.57
CA ASP A 39 2.13 3.81 18.64
C ASP A 39 1.34 3.77 17.34
N ILE A 40 1.99 3.39 16.23
CA ILE A 40 1.38 3.38 14.90
C ILE A 40 1.50 1.99 14.28
N LEU A 41 0.38 1.43 13.86
CA LEU A 41 0.31 0.35 12.90
C LEU A 41 -0.18 0.94 11.58
N ILE A 42 0.60 0.78 10.51
CA ILE A 42 0.30 1.32 9.18
C ILE A 42 0.50 0.24 8.12
N GLY A 43 -0.29 0.27 7.06
CA GLY A 43 -0.10 -0.65 5.95
C GLY A 43 -0.72 -0.18 4.65
N TRP A 44 -0.54 -1.02 3.64
CA TRP A 44 -1.00 -0.84 2.26
C TRP A 44 -1.24 -2.22 1.64
N THR A 45 -1.93 -2.28 0.50
CA THR A 45 -2.12 -3.50 -0.28
C THR A 45 -1.07 -3.62 -1.39
N ALA A 46 -0.71 -4.82 -1.83
CA ALA A 46 0.38 -5.01 -2.79
C ALA A 46 0.05 -4.50 -4.21
N ASP A 47 -1.24 -4.33 -4.53
CA ASP A 47 -1.71 -3.86 -5.83
C ASP A 47 -2.72 -2.70 -5.70
N GLU A 48 -2.49 -1.76 -4.78
CA GLU A 48 -3.40 -0.62 -4.45
C GLU A 48 -4.13 -0.04 -5.68
N ALA A 49 -3.37 0.28 -6.73
CA ALA A 49 -3.90 1.02 -7.87
C ALA A 49 -4.78 0.17 -8.82
N THR A 50 -4.87 -1.16 -8.66
CA THR A 50 -5.72 -2.00 -9.54
C THR A 50 -7.20 -1.64 -9.48
N PHE A 51 -7.71 -1.15 -8.33
CA PHE A 51 -9.13 -0.86 -8.16
C PHE A 51 -9.65 0.13 -9.22
N GLY A 52 -8.93 1.22 -9.48
CA GLY A 52 -9.36 2.22 -10.47
C GLY A 52 -8.84 1.99 -11.88
N PHE A 53 -7.83 1.14 -12.06
CA PHE A 53 -7.17 0.98 -13.37
C PHE A 53 -7.35 -0.39 -14.01
N ALA A 54 -7.52 -1.48 -13.23
CA ALA A 54 -7.49 -2.85 -13.75
C ALA A 54 -8.56 -3.15 -14.82
N PHE A 55 -9.67 -2.40 -14.81
CA PHE A 55 -10.76 -2.56 -15.78
C PHE A 55 -10.86 -1.41 -16.80
N HIS A 56 -10.04 -0.35 -16.68
CA HIS A 56 -10.13 0.78 -17.58
C HIS A 56 -9.42 0.49 -18.92
N PRO A 57 -10.08 0.64 -20.09
CA PRO A 57 -9.49 0.28 -21.39
C PRO A 57 -8.15 0.98 -21.69
N MET A 58 -8.03 2.24 -21.30
CA MET A 58 -6.77 3.02 -21.42
C MET A 58 -5.58 2.35 -20.71
N TYR A 59 -5.84 1.64 -19.61
CA TYR A 59 -4.79 0.98 -18.83
C TYR A 59 -4.31 -0.32 -19.51
N ALA A 60 -5.23 -1.08 -20.11
CA ALA A 60 -4.88 -2.26 -20.91
C ALA A 60 -4.01 -1.91 -22.14
N ALA A 61 -4.08 -0.66 -22.61
CA ALA A 61 -3.34 -0.15 -23.76
C ALA A 61 -2.02 0.55 -23.40
N ILE A 62 -1.57 0.54 -22.14
CA ILE A 62 -0.33 1.20 -21.73
C ILE A 62 0.87 0.58 -22.44
N THR A 63 1.63 1.42 -23.14
CA THR A 63 2.85 1.00 -23.84
C THR A 63 4.08 1.04 -22.92
N PRO A 64 5.17 0.32 -23.25
CA PRO A 64 6.44 0.45 -22.55
C PRO A 64 6.96 1.89 -22.49
N GLU A 65 6.79 2.68 -23.55
CA GLU A 65 7.24 4.07 -23.64
C GLU A 65 6.48 4.95 -22.66
N GLN A 66 5.16 4.76 -22.55
CA GLN A 66 4.34 5.48 -21.58
C GLN A 66 4.73 5.15 -20.13
N ALA A 67 4.96 3.87 -19.83
CA ALA A 67 5.44 3.46 -18.52
C ALA A 67 6.81 4.10 -18.21
N ARG A 68 7.79 3.98 -19.12
CA ARG A 68 9.11 4.60 -18.95
C ARG A 68 9.05 6.12 -18.79
N ALA A 69 8.16 6.80 -19.51
CA ALA A 69 7.95 8.25 -19.37
C ALA A 69 7.45 8.62 -17.97
N ARG A 70 6.54 7.84 -17.39
CA ARG A 70 6.08 8.05 -16.01
C ARG A 70 7.20 7.82 -14.99
N PHE A 71 8.02 6.79 -15.17
CA PHE A 71 9.22 6.58 -14.35
C PHE A 71 10.22 7.74 -14.49
N ALA A 72 10.45 8.24 -15.71
CA ALA A 72 11.31 9.40 -15.99
C ALA A 72 10.83 10.66 -15.26
N GLU A 73 9.52 10.91 -15.28
CA GLU A 73 8.94 12.01 -14.55
C GLU A 73 9.13 11.90 -13.02
N THR A 74 9.01 10.69 -12.48
CA THR A 74 9.05 10.46 -11.03
C THR A 74 10.47 10.52 -10.49
N PHE A 75 11.41 9.87 -11.18
CA PHE A 75 12.74 9.59 -10.66
C PHE A 75 13.86 10.36 -11.38
N GLY A 76 13.56 11.12 -12.44
CA GLY A 76 14.54 11.87 -13.23
C GLY A 76 15.68 10.97 -13.71
N ASP A 77 16.91 11.34 -13.38
CA ASP A 77 18.12 10.59 -13.78
C ASP A 77 18.15 9.14 -13.27
N ARG A 78 17.42 8.82 -12.18
CA ARG A 78 17.33 7.47 -11.60
C ARG A 78 16.28 6.59 -12.25
N ALA A 79 15.55 7.08 -13.25
CA ALA A 79 14.40 6.38 -13.81
C ALA A 79 14.71 5.01 -14.42
N ARG A 80 15.88 4.84 -15.04
CA ARG A 80 16.30 3.54 -15.58
C ARG A 80 16.47 2.52 -14.45
N ASP A 81 17.14 2.91 -13.37
CA ASP A 81 17.42 2.02 -12.25
C ASP A 81 16.13 1.69 -11.50
N ALA A 82 15.27 2.69 -11.29
CA ALA A 82 13.95 2.49 -10.70
C ALA A 82 13.10 1.55 -11.56
N TYR A 83 12.96 1.80 -12.87
CA TYR A 83 12.21 0.91 -13.76
C TYR A 83 12.73 -0.53 -13.71
N THR A 84 14.06 -0.70 -13.67
CA THR A 84 14.71 -2.02 -13.58
C THR A 84 14.40 -2.69 -12.24
N ALA A 85 14.43 -1.96 -11.13
CA ALA A 85 14.09 -2.49 -9.82
C ALA A 85 12.63 -2.97 -9.74
N TYR A 86 11.68 -2.19 -10.27
CA TYR A 86 10.28 -2.61 -10.34
C TYR A 86 10.13 -3.83 -11.28
N ALA A 87 10.77 -3.84 -12.45
CA ALA A 87 10.72 -4.99 -13.35
C ALA A 87 11.30 -6.27 -12.72
N ASN A 88 12.37 -6.15 -11.93
CA ASN A 88 12.98 -7.27 -11.22
C ASN A 88 12.12 -7.77 -10.05
N ALA A 89 11.44 -6.86 -9.34
CA ALA A 89 10.48 -7.21 -8.31
C ALA A 89 9.22 -7.90 -8.88
N HIS A 90 8.93 -7.67 -10.17
CA HIS A 90 7.78 -8.24 -10.87
C HIS A 90 8.17 -8.86 -12.25
N PRO A 91 8.86 -10.02 -12.29
CA PRO A 91 9.50 -10.56 -13.50
C PRO A 91 8.57 -10.86 -14.69
N VAL A 92 7.26 -10.95 -14.46
CA VAL A 92 6.23 -11.24 -15.48
C VAL A 92 5.28 -10.05 -15.70
N ALA A 93 5.60 -8.88 -15.15
CA ALA A 93 4.77 -7.69 -15.27
C ALA A 93 4.77 -7.11 -16.68
N ARG A 94 3.58 -6.71 -17.14
CA ARG A 94 3.41 -5.87 -18.33
C ARG A 94 3.74 -4.41 -17.98
N PRO A 95 3.97 -3.54 -18.96
CA PRO A 95 4.19 -2.10 -18.72
C PRO A 95 3.09 -1.46 -17.87
N ALA A 96 1.85 -1.87 -18.10
CA ALA A 96 0.72 -1.47 -17.29
C ALA A 96 0.98 -1.82 -15.82
N ASP A 97 1.27 -3.09 -15.51
CA ASP A 97 1.43 -3.59 -14.15
C ASP A 97 2.53 -2.84 -13.39
N LEU A 98 3.63 -2.47 -14.06
CA LEU A 98 4.68 -1.61 -13.48
C LEU A 98 4.18 -0.18 -13.18
N MET A 99 3.30 0.38 -14.01
CA MET A 99 2.64 1.65 -13.71
C MET A 99 1.68 1.54 -12.51
N ILE A 100 0.96 0.42 -12.34
CA ILE A 100 0.13 0.21 -11.14
C ILE A 100 0.99 0.20 -9.89
N GLN A 101 2.11 -0.51 -9.92
CA GLN A 101 3.04 -0.57 -8.79
C GLN A 101 3.59 0.83 -8.48
N LEU A 102 3.98 1.60 -9.48
CA LEU A 102 4.43 2.98 -9.30
C LEU A 102 3.35 3.90 -8.71
N ILE A 103 2.10 3.79 -9.19
CA ILE A 103 0.99 4.61 -8.67
C ILE A 103 0.63 4.21 -7.23
N GLY A 104 0.64 2.92 -6.93
CA GLY A 104 0.45 2.41 -5.57
C GLY A 104 1.52 2.93 -4.63
N ASP A 105 2.77 2.97 -5.10
CA ASP A 105 3.89 3.50 -4.34
C ASP A 105 3.77 5.01 -4.07
N ASP A 106 3.46 5.80 -5.10
CA ASP A 106 3.34 7.26 -4.99
C ASP A 106 2.27 7.69 -3.96
N LEU A 107 1.18 6.93 -3.85
CA LEU A 107 0.02 7.30 -3.03
C LEU A 107 -0.01 6.61 -1.66
N PHE A 108 0.52 5.39 -1.56
CA PHE A 108 0.34 4.54 -0.37
C PHE A 108 1.68 4.09 0.22
N ARG A 109 2.43 3.22 -0.47
CA ARG A 109 3.62 2.58 0.12
C ARG A 109 4.70 3.59 0.49
N VAL A 110 5.10 4.49 -0.43
CA VAL A 110 6.21 5.41 -0.18
C VAL A 110 5.87 6.42 0.92
N PRO A 111 4.70 7.09 0.94
CA PRO A 111 4.30 7.92 2.06
C PRO A 111 4.23 7.17 3.40
N ALA A 112 3.69 5.95 3.43
CA ALA A 112 3.63 5.13 4.63
C ALA A 112 5.04 4.80 5.14
N MET A 113 5.92 4.36 4.24
CA MET A 113 7.29 4.00 4.59
C MET A 113 8.15 5.22 4.97
N ASN A 114 7.86 6.41 4.44
CA ASN A 114 8.49 7.65 4.91
C ASN A 114 8.10 7.97 6.36
N LEU A 115 6.85 7.71 6.76
CA LEU A 115 6.44 7.83 8.16
C LEU A 115 7.14 6.77 9.04
N VAL A 116 7.25 5.53 8.56
CA VAL A 116 7.97 4.44 9.23
C VAL A 116 9.42 4.83 9.49
N ASP A 117 10.16 5.23 8.44
CA ASP A 117 11.56 5.65 8.55
C ASP A 117 11.71 6.85 9.52
N ALA A 118 10.83 7.84 9.44
CA ALA A 118 10.89 9.04 10.28
C ALA A 118 10.60 8.78 11.77
N ARG A 119 9.72 7.82 12.08
CA ARG A 119 9.47 7.36 13.47
C ARG A 119 10.58 6.46 13.99
N ALA A 120 11.03 5.51 13.17
CA ALA A 120 12.14 4.62 13.52
C ALA A 120 13.42 5.41 13.84
N ALA A 121 13.74 6.45 13.06
CA ALA A 121 14.89 7.34 13.31
C ALA A 121 14.82 8.08 14.66
N ARG A 122 13.63 8.23 15.25
CA ARG A 122 13.40 8.85 16.57
C ARG A 122 13.23 7.83 17.69
N GLY A 123 13.42 6.53 17.41
CA GLY A 123 13.15 5.45 18.36
C GLY A 123 11.68 5.37 18.77
N ARG A 124 10.75 5.81 17.90
CA ARG A 124 9.32 5.78 18.15
C ARG A 124 8.72 4.50 17.56
N PRO A 125 7.99 3.68 18.32
CA PRO A 125 7.42 2.45 17.79
C PRO A 125 6.48 2.72 16.62
N VAL A 126 6.64 1.89 15.59
CA VAL A 126 5.84 1.87 14.37
C VAL A 126 5.91 0.46 13.78
N TRP A 127 4.78 -0.09 13.37
CA TRP A 127 4.68 -1.39 12.72
C TRP A 127 4.15 -1.15 11.30
N ALA A 128 4.78 -1.79 10.34
CA ALA A 128 4.36 -1.76 8.94
C ALA A 128 3.81 -3.12 8.52
N TYR A 129 2.75 -3.14 7.72
CA TYR A 129 2.28 -4.33 7.02
C TYR A 129 2.01 -4.08 5.55
N GLN A 130 2.12 -5.12 4.74
CA GLN A 130 1.64 -5.18 3.37
C GLN A 130 0.62 -6.31 3.26
N PHE A 131 -0.54 -6.02 2.68
CA PHE A 131 -1.55 -7.04 2.37
C PHE A 131 -1.31 -7.60 0.97
N ASP A 132 -1.01 -8.88 0.88
CA ASP A 132 -0.55 -9.58 -0.32
C ASP A 132 -1.58 -10.56 -0.90
N TYR A 133 -2.61 -10.94 -0.12
CA TYR A 133 -3.63 -11.86 -0.60
C TYR A 133 -4.30 -11.34 -1.87
N ARG A 134 -4.29 -12.19 -2.90
CA ARG A 134 -4.84 -11.86 -4.23
C ARG A 134 -6.24 -12.44 -4.37
N THR A 135 -7.24 -11.58 -4.52
CA THR A 135 -8.62 -12.06 -4.69
C THR A 135 -8.81 -12.81 -6.02
N PRO A 136 -9.56 -13.93 -6.04
CA PRO A 136 -9.94 -14.60 -7.28
C PRO A 136 -11.00 -13.81 -8.08
N ALA A 137 -11.63 -12.80 -7.46
CA ALA A 137 -12.62 -11.96 -8.09
C ALA A 137 -12.15 -11.40 -9.44
N HIS A 138 -13.07 -11.30 -10.40
CA HIS A 138 -12.79 -10.86 -11.76
C HIS A 138 -11.65 -11.63 -12.47
N GLY A 139 -11.52 -12.92 -12.16
CA GLY A 139 -10.48 -13.78 -12.74
C GLY A 139 -9.08 -13.41 -12.26
N GLY A 140 -8.94 -12.93 -11.02
CA GLY A 140 -7.65 -12.56 -10.42
C GLY A 140 -7.07 -11.22 -10.86
N ARG A 141 -7.77 -10.47 -11.71
CA ARG A 141 -7.29 -9.20 -12.28
C ARG A 141 -7.14 -8.08 -11.25
N LEU A 142 -7.82 -8.18 -10.11
CA LEU A 142 -7.70 -7.20 -9.02
C LEU A 142 -6.42 -7.37 -8.21
N GLY A 143 -5.88 -8.59 -8.09
CA GLY A 143 -4.75 -8.84 -7.18
C GLY A 143 -5.09 -8.48 -5.73
N ALA A 144 -4.12 -7.93 -5.00
CA ALA A 144 -4.31 -7.37 -3.67
C ALA A 144 -4.73 -5.89 -3.76
N THR A 145 -5.95 -5.65 -4.24
CA THR A 145 -6.43 -4.29 -4.59
C THR A 145 -6.74 -3.41 -3.36
N HIS A 146 -6.86 -2.10 -3.58
CA HIS A 146 -7.25 -1.14 -2.55
C HIS A 146 -8.50 -1.58 -1.78
N CYS A 147 -8.47 -1.40 -0.46
CA CYS A 147 -9.50 -1.81 0.51
C CYS A 147 -9.76 -3.32 0.63
N LEU A 148 -9.04 -4.19 -0.09
CA LEU A 148 -9.25 -5.63 0.00
C LEU A 148 -8.85 -6.22 1.37
N ASP A 149 -8.05 -5.50 2.14
CA ASP A 149 -7.61 -5.86 3.48
C ASP A 149 -8.68 -5.60 4.56
N LEU A 150 -9.66 -4.73 4.31
CA LEU A 150 -10.72 -4.41 5.27
C LEU A 150 -11.56 -5.62 5.69
N PRO A 151 -12.06 -6.48 4.78
CA PRO A 151 -12.84 -7.67 5.16
C PRO A 151 -12.09 -8.62 6.10
N PHE A 152 -10.76 -8.71 5.96
CA PHE A 152 -9.88 -9.53 6.80
C PHE A 152 -9.55 -8.83 8.12
N THR A 153 -9.38 -7.51 8.09
CA THR A 153 -9.16 -6.68 9.28
C THR A 153 -10.35 -6.73 10.24
N PHE A 154 -11.57 -6.69 9.70
CA PHE A 154 -12.81 -6.67 10.49
C PHE A 154 -13.35 -8.06 10.83
N ASP A 155 -12.85 -9.11 10.18
CA ASP A 155 -13.28 -10.50 10.33
C ASP A 155 -14.81 -10.67 10.41
N ASN A 156 -15.50 -10.10 9.42
CA ASN A 156 -16.95 -10.13 9.34
C ASN A 156 -17.45 -10.44 7.93
N PRO A 157 -17.07 -11.60 7.35
CA PRO A 157 -17.27 -11.93 5.93
C PRO A 157 -18.72 -11.81 5.46
N ALA A 158 -19.70 -12.07 6.34
CA ALA A 158 -21.12 -11.91 6.03
C ALA A 158 -21.49 -10.48 5.56
N ASN A 159 -20.85 -9.44 6.13
CA ASN A 159 -21.08 -8.03 5.77
C ASN A 159 -20.50 -7.68 4.39
N TRP A 160 -19.58 -8.49 3.88
CA TRP A 160 -18.91 -8.30 2.60
C TRP A 160 -19.42 -9.23 1.51
N SER A 161 -20.42 -10.07 1.80
CA SER A 161 -20.97 -11.08 0.89
C SER A 161 -21.46 -10.52 -0.47
N ASN A 162 -21.86 -9.25 -0.51
CA ASN A 162 -22.29 -8.56 -1.74
C ASN A 162 -21.16 -7.77 -2.42
N SER A 163 -19.95 -7.75 -1.86
CA SER A 163 -18.82 -7.03 -2.45
C SER A 163 -18.27 -7.82 -3.64
N PRO A 164 -18.17 -7.21 -4.83
CA PRO A 164 -17.60 -7.88 -5.99
C PRO A 164 -16.10 -8.17 -5.82
N PHE A 165 -15.41 -7.51 -4.88
CA PHE A 165 -13.96 -7.64 -4.71
C PHE A 165 -13.57 -8.89 -3.93
N VAL A 166 -14.49 -9.49 -3.19
CA VAL A 166 -14.28 -10.74 -2.44
C VAL A 166 -15.04 -11.92 -3.05
N ALA A 167 -15.56 -11.76 -4.27
CA ALA A 167 -16.29 -12.82 -4.95
C ALA A 167 -15.40 -14.06 -5.15
N GLY A 168 -15.78 -15.16 -4.48
CA GLY A 168 -15.02 -16.41 -4.48
C GLY A 168 -13.77 -16.40 -3.61
N ALA A 169 -13.52 -15.34 -2.84
CA ALA A 169 -12.40 -15.27 -1.91
C ALA A 169 -12.61 -16.26 -0.76
N ASP A 170 -11.56 -17.02 -0.46
CA ASP A 170 -11.45 -17.75 0.79
C ASP A 170 -10.73 -16.86 1.81
N PHE A 171 -11.44 -16.55 2.90
CA PHE A 171 -10.91 -15.73 3.99
C PHE A 171 -9.96 -16.56 4.86
N GLY A 172 -10.27 -17.86 5.03
CA GLY A 172 -9.50 -18.84 5.79
C GLY A 172 -8.94 -18.32 7.13
N ASP A 173 -7.79 -18.87 7.50
CA ASP A 173 -7.06 -18.48 8.71
C ASP A 173 -6.47 -17.05 8.62
N LEU A 174 -6.43 -16.45 7.43
CA LEU A 174 -5.87 -15.12 7.23
C LEU A 174 -6.70 -14.04 7.91
N ALA A 175 -8.04 -14.12 7.83
CA ALA A 175 -8.93 -13.18 8.49
C ALA A 175 -8.73 -13.23 10.01
N ASP A 176 -8.81 -14.42 10.61
CA ASP A 176 -8.57 -14.64 12.05
C ASP A 176 -7.20 -14.09 12.49
N THR A 177 -6.16 -14.37 11.70
CA THR A 177 -4.79 -13.96 12.02
C THR A 177 -4.62 -12.45 11.95
N MET A 178 -5.09 -11.81 10.87
CA MET A 178 -4.99 -10.37 10.69
C MET A 178 -5.84 -9.63 11.73
N HIS A 179 -7.07 -10.09 11.96
CA HIS A 179 -7.96 -9.52 12.97
C HIS A 179 -7.37 -9.60 14.37
N SER A 180 -6.85 -10.77 14.76
CA SER A 180 -6.20 -10.95 16.07
C SER A 180 -5.03 -9.99 16.25
N ALA A 181 -4.18 -9.86 15.21
CA ALA A 181 -3.04 -8.94 15.26
C ALA A 181 -3.46 -7.47 15.43
N TRP A 182 -4.53 -7.04 14.76
CA TRP A 182 -5.11 -5.70 14.95
C TRP A 182 -5.67 -5.51 16.37
N ILE A 183 -6.40 -6.49 16.89
CA ILE A 183 -6.97 -6.44 18.25
C ILE A 183 -5.88 -6.39 19.31
N ASP A 184 -4.81 -7.18 19.16
CA ASP A 184 -3.68 -7.19 20.09
C ASP A 184 -2.92 -5.86 20.05
N PHE A 185 -2.72 -5.29 18.86
CA PHE A 185 -2.14 -3.96 18.73
C PHE A 185 -3.00 -2.88 19.42
N ILE A 186 -4.32 -2.91 19.21
CA ILE A 186 -5.26 -1.95 19.85
C ILE A 186 -5.21 -2.07 21.38
N ARG A 187 -5.10 -3.29 21.92
CA ARG A 187 -5.12 -3.54 23.37
C ARG A 187 -3.80 -3.23 24.05
N THR A 188 -2.68 -3.50 23.37
CA THR A 188 -1.36 -3.60 24.02
C THR A 188 -0.29 -2.74 23.37
N GLY A 189 -0.54 -2.16 22.20
CA GLY A 189 0.48 -1.52 21.37
C GLY A 189 1.38 -2.52 20.62
N ASN A 190 1.13 -3.83 20.70
CA ASN A 190 1.92 -4.86 20.01
C ASN A 190 0.98 -5.86 19.30
N PRO A 191 1.19 -6.18 18.00
CA PRO A 191 0.34 -7.12 17.27
C PRO A 191 0.44 -8.60 17.70
N GLN A 192 1.42 -8.98 18.54
CA GLN A 192 1.62 -10.35 19.08
C GLN A 192 1.64 -11.48 18.03
N LEU A 193 2.03 -11.17 16.79
CA LEU A 193 2.08 -12.12 15.69
C LEU A 193 3.54 -12.42 15.31
N SER A 194 4.00 -13.63 15.62
CA SER A 194 5.38 -14.07 15.34
C SER A 194 6.42 -13.10 15.94
N ASP A 195 7.53 -12.88 15.24
CA ASP A 195 8.59 -11.93 15.63
C ASP A 195 8.33 -10.52 15.08
N TRP A 196 7.06 -10.13 14.90
CA TRP A 196 6.69 -8.81 14.37
C TRP A 196 6.91 -7.69 15.40
N ILE A 197 8.16 -7.27 15.48
CA ILE A 197 8.61 -6.13 16.27
C ILE A 197 8.43 -4.81 15.51
N PRO A 198 8.44 -3.65 16.21
CA PRO A 198 8.43 -2.36 15.54
C PRO A 198 9.57 -2.26 14.51
N SER A 199 9.29 -1.63 13.37
CA SER A 199 10.27 -1.42 12.31
C SER A 199 11.41 -0.53 12.80
N THR A 200 12.64 -0.96 12.55
CA THR A 200 13.88 -0.24 12.86
C THR A 200 14.63 0.12 11.59
N LEU A 201 15.58 1.07 11.69
CA LEU A 201 16.56 1.29 10.63
C LEU A 201 17.83 0.48 10.94
N PRO A 202 18.45 -0.19 9.95
CA PRO A 202 18.12 -0.17 8.52
C PRO A 202 17.08 -1.22 8.08
N ASP A 203 16.65 -2.12 8.97
CA ASP A 203 15.98 -3.38 8.62
C ASP A 203 14.58 -3.21 8.00
N ARG A 204 13.81 -2.22 8.45
CA ARG A 204 12.47 -1.87 7.95
C ARG A 204 11.54 -3.09 7.84
N THR A 205 11.40 -3.79 8.96
CA THR A 205 10.53 -4.96 9.07
C THR A 205 9.09 -4.64 8.68
N ILE A 206 8.53 -5.42 7.76
CA ILE A 206 7.16 -5.35 7.26
C ILE A 206 6.51 -6.74 7.43
N MET A 207 5.32 -6.80 8.02
CA MET A 207 4.50 -8.00 8.03
C MET A 207 3.75 -8.13 6.72
N ARG A 208 3.92 -9.26 6.02
CA ARG A 208 3.24 -9.59 4.77
C ARG A 208 2.07 -10.50 5.05
N PHE A 209 0.85 -9.99 4.89
CA PHE A 209 -0.40 -10.74 5.04
C PHE A 209 -0.81 -11.38 3.70
N ASP A 210 -0.41 -12.63 3.50
CA ASP A 210 -0.96 -13.55 2.49
C ASP A 210 -1.58 -14.75 3.22
N THR A 211 -2.01 -15.79 2.51
CA THR A 211 -2.44 -17.10 3.06
C THR A 211 -1.54 -17.64 4.17
N LYS A 212 -0.26 -17.28 4.19
CA LYS A 212 0.65 -17.46 5.32
C LYS A 212 1.39 -16.14 5.60
N PRO A 213 1.23 -15.55 6.80
CA PRO A 213 1.96 -14.34 7.14
C PRO A 213 3.47 -14.57 7.21
N THR A 214 4.23 -13.61 6.69
CA THR A 214 5.71 -13.65 6.72
C THR A 214 6.30 -12.28 7.02
N LEU A 215 7.50 -12.24 7.59
CA LEU A 215 8.26 -11.01 7.76
C LEU A 215 9.18 -10.78 6.57
N SER A 216 9.27 -9.53 6.10
CA SER A 216 10.24 -9.11 5.10
C SER A 216 10.82 -7.73 5.42
N GLY A 217 11.92 -7.37 4.77
CA GLY A 217 12.32 -5.96 4.64
C GLY A 217 11.54 -5.25 3.53
N ASP A 218 11.89 -3.99 3.24
CA ASP A 218 11.35 -3.27 2.08
C ASP A 218 11.92 -3.82 0.76
N PRO A 219 11.09 -4.39 -0.13
CA PRO A 219 11.56 -4.98 -1.37
C PRO A 219 11.96 -3.94 -2.44
N ILE A 220 11.50 -2.68 -2.34
CA ILE A 220 11.74 -1.65 -3.36
C ILE A 220 12.47 -0.46 -2.72
N PRO A 221 13.81 -0.36 -2.86
CA PRO A 221 14.62 0.70 -2.23
C PRO A 221 14.50 2.06 -2.94
N PHE A 222 13.57 2.19 -3.90
CA PHE A 222 13.27 3.43 -4.58
C PHE A 222 12.10 4.10 -3.88
N ARG A 223 12.41 5.27 -3.30
CA ARG A 223 11.55 6.20 -2.60
C ARG A 223 12.08 7.60 -2.85
#